data_AF-A0A9E4CDT4-F1
#
_entry.id   AF-A0A9E4CDT4-F1
#
_cell.length_a   1.000
_cell.length_b   1.000
_cell.length_c   1.000
_cell.angle_alpha   90.00
_cell.angle_beta   90.00
_cell.angle_gamma   90.00
#
_symmetry.space_group_name_H-M   'P 1'
#
loop_
_entity.id
_entity.type
_entity.pdbx_description
1 polymer ?
#
loop_
_entity_poly.entity_id
_entity_poly.type
_entity_poly.pdbx_seq_one_letter_code
_entity_poly.pdbx_strand_id
1 'polypeptide(L)'
;PNEGVIVETRSKRARIYADPQFATTVQNEYPDTILWHDDGLLPPDRWVLVPADTKAFAPAGQQVVTHGGLTIEEMVVPLVMIRN
;
A
#
# COMPACT_ATOMS: atom_id res chain seq x y z
N PRO A 1 2.93 -1.65 -12.23
CA PRO A 1 1.62 -2.13 -12.74
C PRO A 1 0.93 -1.10 -13.65
N ASN A 2 0.65 -1.49 -14.91
CA ASN A 2 -0.21 -0.72 -15.81
C ASN A 2 -1.65 -1.25 -15.68
N GLU A 3 -2.30 -0.90 -14.57
CA GLU A 3 -3.67 -1.30 -14.24
C GLU A 3 -4.64 -0.35 -14.98
N GLY A 4 -5.15 -0.78 -16.14
CA GLY A 4 -6.07 0.02 -16.93
C GLY A 4 -7.34 0.41 -16.16
N VAL A 5 -7.75 1.69 -16.26
CA VAL A 5 -9.06 2.34 -16.00
C VAL A 5 -9.84 2.02 -14.69
N ILE A 6 -9.39 1.09 -13.84
CA ILE A 6 -10.01 0.72 -12.56
C ILE A 6 -9.06 1.11 -11.41
N VAL A 7 -8.45 2.29 -11.49
CA VAL A 7 -7.60 2.81 -10.41
C VAL A 7 -8.11 4.19 -10.04
N GLU A 8 -8.92 4.27 -8.99
CA GLU A 8 -9.43 5.54 -8.46
C GLU A 8 -8.30 6.41 -7.86
N THR A 9 -7.11 5.87 -7.57
CA THR A 9 -5.94 6.69 -7.21
C THR A 9 -4.62 5.95 -7.42
N ARG A 10 -3.68 6.54 -8.17
CA ARG A 10 -2.32 6.00 -8.36
C ARG A 10 -1.43 6.32 -7.14
N SER A 11 -1.75 5.76 -5.98
CA SER A 11 -0.88 5.89 -4.79
C SER A 11 0.54 5.40 -5.11
N LYS A 12 1.57 5.88 -4.41
CA LYS A 12 2.94 5.38 -4.58
C LYS A 12 3.26 4.22 -3.64
N ARG A 13 2.42 3.99 -2.63
CA ARG A 13 2.68 3.06 -1.53
C ARG A 13 1.61 2.00 -1.31
N ALA A 14 0.42 2.16 -1.85
CA ALA A 14 -0.63 1.16 -1.69
C ALA A 14 -1.38 0.91 -3.01
N ARG A 15 -1.73 -0.34 -3.27
CA ARG A 15 -2.74 -0.73 -4.27
C ARG A 15 -3.82 -1.51 -3.56
N ILE A 16 -5.07 -1.10 -3.70
CA ILE A 16 -6.21 -1.72 -3.03
C ILE A 16 -6.98 -2.52 -4.07
N TYR A 17 -7.28 -3.77 -3.74
CA TYR A 17 -8.03 -4.69 -4.57
C TYR A 17 -9.24 -5.22 -3.79
N ALA A 18 -10.33 -5.43 -4.51
CA ALA A 18 -11.54 -6.08 -4.00
C ALA A 18 -11.58 -7.59 -4.34
N ASP A 19 -10.67 -8.07 -5.20
CA ASP A 19 -10.56 -9.47 -5.61
C ASP A 19 -9.20 -10.03 -5.17
N PRO A 20 -9.17 -11.07 -4.31
CA PRO A 20 -7.94 -11.70 -3.85
C PRO A 20 -7.14 -12.37 -4.98
N GLN A 21 -7.80 -12.91 -6.01
CA GLN A 21 -7.12 -13.57 -7.12
C GLN A 21 -6.35 -12.55 -7.95
N PHE A 22 -6.95 -11.38 -8.18
CA PHE A 22 -6.29 -10.30 -8.87
C PHE A 22 -5.13 -9.73 -8.05
N ALA A 23 -5.32 -9.50 -6.74
CA ALA A 23 -4.24 -9.07 -5.85
C ALA A 23 -3.05 -10.04 -5.85
N THR A 24 -3.32 -11.34 -5.78
CA THR A 24 -2.30 -12.40 -5.80
C THR A 24 -1.58 -12.44 -7.15
N THR A 25 -2.31 -12.30 -8.26
CA THR A 25 -1.72 -12.22 -9.61
C THR A 25 -0.73 -11.06 -9.68
N VAL A 26 -1.12 -9.88 -9.21
CA VAL A 26 -0.22 -8.72 -9.19
C VAL A 26 0.96 -8.94 -8.24
N GLN A 27 0.76 -9.56 -7.07
CA GLN A 27 1.87 -9.87 -6.16
C GLN A 27 2.94 -10.74 -6.83
N ASN A 28 2.51 -11.75 -7.60
CA ASN A 28 3.41 -12.64 -8.32
C ASN A 28 4.22 -11.91 -9.39
N GLU A 29 3.65 -10.90 -10.05
CA GLU A 29 4.36 -10.03 -10.99
C GLU A 29 5.33 -9.06 -10.30
N TYR A 30 5.03 -8.65 -9.07
CA TYR A 30 5.82 -7.70 -8.28
C TYR A 30 6.16 -8.30 -6.91
N PRO A 31 7.09 -9.28 -6.85
CA PRO A 31 7.38 -10.05 -5.63
C PRO A 31 7.96 -9.21 -4.49
N ASP A 32 8.46 -8.01 -4.80
CA ASP A 32 8.91 -7.00 -3.85
C ASP A 32 7.75 -6.24 -3.16
N THR A 33 6.66 -6.94 -2.88
CA THR A 33 5.46 -6.40 -2.25
C THR A 33 4.94 -7.32 -1.15
N ILE A 34 4.34 -6.69 -0.15
CA ILE A 34 3.62 -7.34 0.93
C ILE A 34 2.13 -7.30 0.55
N LEU A 35 1.49 -8.46 0.50
CA LEU A 35 0.04 -8.58 0.41
C LEU A 35 -0.54 -8.55 1.83
N TRP A 36 -1.20 -7.44 2.15
CA TRP A 36 -1.77 -7.18 3.45
C TRP A 36 -3.30 -7.34 3.39
N HIS A 37 -3.83 -8.20 4.25
CA HIS A 37 -5.26 -8.49 4.38
C HIS A 37 -5.52 -9.16 5.75
N ASP A 38 -6.79 -9.24 6.15
CA ASP A 38 -7.28 -9.98 7.33
C ASP A 38 -6.56 -9.67 8.66
N ASP A 39 -6.23 -8.39 8.88
CA ASP A 39 -5.44 -7.95 10.04
C ASP A 39 -6.28 -7.22 11.11
N GLY A 40 -7.56 -6.95 10.82
CA GLY A 40 -8.48 -6.19 11.67
C GLY A 40 -8.34 -4.67 11.59
N LEU A 41 -7.41 -4.13 10.80
CA LEU A 41 -7.29 -2.70 10.51
C LEU A 41 -7.91 -2.33 9.16
N LEU A 42 -7.75 -3.21 8.17
CA LEU A 42 -8.35 -3.02 6.86
C LEU A 42 -9.87 -3.25 6.89
N PRO A 43 -10.65 -2.55 6.05
CA PRO A 43 -12.04 -2.91 5.81
C PRO A 43 -12.15 -4.37 5.34
N PRO A 44 -13.27 -5.06 5.63
CA PRO A 44 -13.48 -6.42 5.17
C PRO A 44 -13.42 -6.51 3.64
N ASP A 45 -13.00 -7.68 3.14
CA ASP A 45 -12.91 -7.99 1.70
C ASP A 45 -12.03 -6.98 0.94
N ARG A 46 -10.90 -6.59 1.53
CA ARG A 46 -9.88 -5.74 0.91
C ARG A 46 -8.51 -6.37 1.03
N TRP A 47 -7.80 -6.33 -0.09
CA TRP A 47 -6.42 -6.80 -0.21
C TRP A 47 -5.56 -5.64 -0.65
N VAL A 48 -4.50 -5.34 0.10
CA VAL A 48 -3.63 -4.21 -0.16
C VAL A 48 -2.23 -4.68 -0.49
N LEU A 49 -1.73 -4.36 -1.68
CA LEU A 49 -0.30 -4.51 -1.97
C LEU A 49 0.46 -3.28 -1.54
N VAL A 50 1.48 -3.49 -0.73
CA VAL A 50 2.41 -2.46 -0.25
C VAL A 50 3.83 -2.82 -0.71
N PRO A 51 4.60 -1.90 -1.32
CA PRO A 51 6.00 -2.15 -1.63
C PRO A 51 6.78 -2.47 -0.36
N ALA A 52 7.61 -3.53 -0.40
CA ALA A 52 8.49 -3.86 0.69
C ALA A 52 9.59 -2.79 0.88
N ASP A 53 10.09 -2.65 2.10
CA ASP A 53 11.16 -1.73 2.46
C ASP A 53 10.92 -0.29 1.95
N THR A 54 11.96 0.32 1.37
CA THR A 54 11.98 1.69 0.83
C THR A 54 11.50 1.77 -0.63
N LYS A 55 10.90 0.70 -1.18
CA LYS A 55 10.47 0.66 -2.60
C LYS A 55 9.19 1.47 -2.84
N ALA A 56 8.84 1.73 -4.08
CA ALA A 56 7.60 2.45 -4.41
C ALA A 56 7.03 1.96 -5.74
N PHE A 57 5.72 2.11 -5.91
CA PHE A 57 5.08 1.93 -7.21
C PHE A 57 5.38 3.13 -8.11
N ALA A 58 6.49 3.06 -8.85
CA ALA A 58 6.92 4.08 -9.79
C ALA A 58 7.65 3.47 -10.99
N PRO A 59 7.74 4.18 -12.13
CA PRO A 59 8.67 3.86 -13.20
C PRO A 59 10.09 3.64 -12.70
N ALA A 60 10.81 2.70 -13.32
CA ALA A 60 12.20 2.42 -13.00
C ALA A 60 13.07 3.68 -13.12
N GLY A 61 13.97 3.88 -12.15
CA GLY A 61 14.88 5.04 -12.10
C GLY A 61 14.23 6.34 -11.58
N GLN A 62 12.93 6.36 -11.30
CA GLN A 62 12.31 7.53 -10.68
C GLN A 62 12.60 7.56 -9.16
N GLN A 63 13.20 8.64 -8.68
CA GLN A 63 13.30 8.91 -7.25
C GLN A 63 11.94 9.36 -6.71
N VAL A 64 11.49 8.74 -5.62
CA VAL A 64 10.22 9.02 -4.95
C VAL A 64 10.49 9.33 -3.49
N VAL A 65 9.91 10.42 -2.99
CA VAL A 65 9.86 10.74 -1.56
C VAL A 65 8.39 10.70 -1.14
N THR A 66 8.05 9.80 -0.22
CA THR A 66 6.67 9.54 0.19
C THR A 66 6.67 8.84 1.55
N HIS A 67 5.51 8.75 2.19
CA HIS A 67 5.28 8.02 3.43
C HIS A 67 4.13 7.01 3.22
N GLY A 68 3.83 6.23 4.25
CA GLY A 68 2.72 5.27 4.27
C GLY A 68 3.15 3.82 4.05
N GLY A 69 4.31 3.44 4.59
CA GLY A 69 4.64 2.04 4.81
C GLY A 69 3.90 1.42 5.99
N LEU A 70 4.13 0.11 6.18
CA LEU A 70 3.50 -0.71 7.23
C LEU A 70 4.27 -0.72 8.55
N THR A 71 5.23 0.19 8.72
CA THR A 71 6.01 0.28 9.95
C THR A 71 5.18 0.96 11.05
N ILE A 72 5.45 0.62 12.30
CA ILE A 72 4.76 1.22 13.45
C ILE A 72 4.99 2.74 13.48
N GLU A 73 6.19 3.18 13.10
CA GLU A 73 6.59 4.58 13.02
C GLU A 73 5.76 5.39 12.00
N GLU A 74 5.24 4.74 10.96
CA GLU A 74 4.40 5.40 9.96
C GLU A 74 2.89 5.25 10.25
N MET A 75 2.49 4.17 10.92
CA MET A 75 1.08 3.92 11.26
C MET A 75 0.60 4.64 12.52
N VAL A 76 1.49 4.82 13.51
CA VAL A 76 1.13 5.42 14.80
C VAL A 76 1.69 6.83 14.87
N VAL A 77 0.80 7.81 14.91
CA VAL A 77 1.18 9.23 15.05
C VAL A 77 0.95 9.72 16.48
N PRO A 78 1.82 10.59 17.02
CA PRO A 78 1.60 11.18 18.34
C PRO A 78 0.29 11.96 18.41
N LEU A 79 -0.54 11.65 19.40
CA LEU A 79 -1.70 12.47 19.75
C LEU A 79 -1.28 13.55 20.74
N VAL A 80 -1.42 14.81 20.35
CA VAL A 80 -1.18 15.96 21.25
C VAL A 80 -2.53 16.59 21.62
N MET A 81 -2.81 16.68 22.91
CA MET A 81 -3.96 17.40 23.45
C MET A 81 -3.48 18.68 24.17
N ILE A 82 -3.87 19.83 23.66
CA ILE A 82 -3.60 21.13 24.28
C ILE A 82 -4.80 21.52 25.13
N ARG A 83 -4.57 21.92 26.39
CA ARG A 83 -5.59 22.44 27.30
C ARG A 83 -5.15 23.81 27.80
N ASN A 84 -6.13 24.69 28.01
CA ASN A 84 -5.94 26.00 28.62
C ASN A 84 -5.82 25.91 30.13
#